data_AF-A0A520DUA3-F1
#
_entry.id   AF-A0A520DUA3-F1
#
_cell.length_a   1.000
_cell.length_b   1.000
_cell.length_c   1.000
_cell.angle_alpha   90.00
_cell.angle_beta   90.00
_cell.angle_gamma   90.00
#
_symmetry.space_group_name_H-M   'P 1'
#
loop_
_entity.id
_entity.type
_entity.pdbx_description
1 polymer ?
#
loop_
_entity_poly.entity_id
_entity_poly.type
_entity_poly.pdbx_seq_one_letter_code
_entity_poly.pdbx_strand_id
1 'polypeptide(L)'
;MPFIPISEADLQSFKDDLSQSNKSAAELFSTLKNLKNGFKTNEDELVKLKYNSAKKRLENDYLLKKEHWDAEIQELKKQFKQLDNRIVAAEQKLKNGIPEDLNIMEKLIAEQESIVEDQEKLNIAETELIAHVRNIDIEYGKEQEKLNQLNTPVDSNYNGSIEDESPIDIAEKRIKFRVSIISLVPILIIPLLADLFGKAIGLQQTNNVNHQLISGHYFFFIALILTELFLADKIKTRISRLLSVRYLQASFTELQQLFNKNNKELNSFK
;
A
#
# COMPACT_ATOMS: atom_id res chain seq x y z
N MET A 1 1.46 16.51 -13.50
CA MET A 1 0.39 15.59 -13.97
C MET A 1 0.09 14.63 -12.84
N PRO A 2 -1.19 14.27 -12.59
CA PRO A 2 -1.51 13.25 -11.59
C PRO A 2 -0.85 11.93 -12.00
N PHE A 3 -0.25 11.22 -11.05
CA PHE A 3 0.33 9.91 -11.29
C PHE A 3 -0.81 8.90 -11.51
N ILE A 4 -0.66 8.09 -12.56
CA ILE A 4 -1.64 7.07 -12.92
C ILE A 4 -1.25 5.79 -12.17
N PRO A 5 -2.21 5.06 -11.57
CA PRO A 5 -1.94 3.78 -10.95
C PRO A 5 -1.30 2.80 -11.95
N ILE A 6 -0.31 2.03 -11.49
CA ILE A 6 0.41 1.09 -12.37
C ILE A 6 -0.40 -0.18 -12.61
N SER A 7 -0.30 -0.70 -13.83
CA SER A 7 -0.87 -1.99 -14.24
C SER A 7 0.20 -3.05 -14.47
N GLU A 8 -0.22 -4.31 -14.57
CA GLU A 8 0.69 -5.42 -14.92
C GLU A 8 1.27 -5.26 -16.33
N ALA A 9 0.52 -4.63 -17.25
CA ALA A 9 0.99 -4.32 -18.60
C ALA A 9 2.17 -3.32 -18.57
N ASP A 10 2.14 -2.34 -17.66
CA ASP A 10 3.23 -1.35 -17.52
C ASP A 10 4.52 -2.02 -17.00
N LEU A 11 4.39 -2.95 -16.04
CA LEU A 11 5.52 -3.73 -15.54
C LEU A 11 6.09 -4.65 -16.62
N GLN A 12 5.23 -5.28 -17.42
CA GLN A 12 5.67 -6.14 -18.52
C GLN A 12 6.37 -5.33 -19.62
N SER A 13 5.84 -4.15 -19.97
CA SER A 13 6.49 -3.24 -20.93
C SER A 13 7.89 -2.85 -20.46
N PHE A 14 8.05 -2.53 -19.17
CA PHE A 14 9.36 -2.16 -18.64
C PHE A 14 10.34 -3.35 -18.58
N LYS A 15 9.84 -4.56 -18.31
CA LYS A 15 10.64 -5.78 -18.40
C LYS A 15 11.18 -6.00 -19.81
N ASP A 16 10.34 -5.77 -20.82
CA ASP A 16 10.74 -5.88 -22.22
C ASP A 16 11.78 -4.80 -22.56
N ASP A 17 11.60 -3.57 -22.09
CA ASP A 17 12.56 -2.48 -22.26
C ASP A 17 13.94 -2.77 -21.64
N LEU A 18 13.99 -3.43 -20.48
CA LEU A 18 15.24 -3.86 -19.86
C LEU A 18 16.00 -4.88 -20.72
N SER A 19 15.26 -5.71 -21.47
CA SER A 19 15.84 -6.72 -22.36
C SER A 19 16.29 -6.15 -23.72
N GLN A 20 15.64 -5.08 -24.21
CA GLN A 20 15.90 -4.52 -25.53
C GLN A 20 16.99 -3.45 -25.53
N SER A 21 18.02 -3.60 -26.40
CA SER A 21 19.18 -2.69 -26.49
C SER A 21 18.90 -1.27 -27.02
N ASN A 22 17.65 -0.95 -27.36
CA ASN A 22 17.25 0.28 -28.04
C ASN A 22 17.08 1.48 -27.09
N LYS A 23 16.68 1.28 -25.84
CA LYS A 23 16.50 2.37 -24.87
C LYS A 23 17.80 2.80 -24.18
N SER A 24 17.94 4.10 -23.95
CA SER A 24 19.04 4.67 -23.18
C SER A 24 18.86 4.40 -21.69
N ALA A 25 19.96 4.40 -20.93
CA ALA A 25 19.90 4.25 -19.48
C ALA A 25 19.05 5.33 -18.80
N ALA A 26 19.12 6.58 -19.30
CA ALA A 26 18.36 7.70 -18.76
C ALA A 26 16.84 7.51 -18.92
N GLU A 27 16.40 7.02 -20.08
CA GLU A 27 14.99 6.68 -20.31
C GLU A 27 14.52 5.56 -19.38
N LEU A 28 15.35 4.54 -19.17
CA LEU A 28 15.03 3.44 -18.25
C LEU A 28 14.91 3.92 -16.79
N PHE A 29 15.81 4.80 -16.33
CA PHE A 29 15.71 5.42 -15.00
C PHE A 29 14.45 6.26 -14.84
N SER A 30 14.14 7.10 -15.83
CA SER A 30 12.94 7.93 -15.84
C SER A 30 11.67 7.07 -15.80
N THR A 31 11.62 6.00 -16.60
CA THR A 31 10.48 5.08 -16.63
C THR A 31 10.32 4.37 -15.29
N LEU A 32 11.40 3.86 -14.68
CA LEU A 32 11.35 3.24 -13.36
C LEU A 32 10.87 4.20 -12.27
N LYS A 33 11.28 5.48 -12.33
CA LYS A 33 10.82 6.52 -11.39
C LYS A 33 9.31 6.74 -11.52
N ASN A 34 8.81 6.83 -12.75
CA ASN A 34 7.37 6.95 -13.00
C ASN A 34 6.60 5.73 -12.49
N LEU A 35 7.12 4.51 -12.70
CA LEU A 35 6.51 3.28 -12.19
C LEU A 35 6.48 3.24 -10.66
N LYS A 36 7.57 3.64 -9.97
CA LYS A 36 7.56 3.72 -8.49
C LYS A 36 6.57 4.76 -7.97
N ASN A 37 6.46 5.91 -8.64
CA ASN A 37 5.49 6.94 -8.25
C ASN A 37 4.05 6.49 -8.48
N GLY A 38 3.75 5.82 -9.60
CA GLY A 38 2.43 5.25 -9.85
C GLY A 38 2.11 4.10 -8.88
N PHE A 39 3.10 3.31 -8.46
CA PHE A 39 2.90 2.29 -7.42
C PHE A 39 2.50 2.88 -6.08
N LYS A 40 3.04 4.04 -5.69
CA LYS A 40 2.60 4.76 -4.49
C LYS A 40 1.10 5.09 -4.56
N THR A 41 0.60 5.47 -5.73
CA THR A 41 -0.85 5.68 -5.94
C THR A 41 -1.64 4.39 -5.73
N ASN A 42 -1.16 3.23 -6.20
CA ASN A 42 -1.79 1.93 -5.92
C ASN A 42 -1.82 1.61 -4.41
N GLU A 43 -0.75 1.92 -3.68
CA GLU A 43 -0.70 1.72 -2.23
C GLU A 43 -1.70 2.61 -1.50
N ASP A 44 -1.77 3.90 -1.85
CA ASP A 44 -2.73 4.84 -1.28
C ASP A 44 -4.19 4.39 -1.52
N GLU A 45 -4.48 3.88 -2.73
CA GLU A 45 -5.79 3.33 -3.06
C GLU A 45 -6.09 2.04 -2.27
N LEU A 46 -5.11 1.15 -2.10
CA LEU A 46 -5.26 -0.06 -1.30
C LEU A 46 -5.55 0.26 0.17
N VAL A 47 -4.89 1.27 0.75
CA VAL A 47 -5.15 1.74 2.12
C VAL A 47 -6.58 2.26 2.25
N LYS A 48 -7.02 3.09 1.30
CA LYS A 48 -8.41 3.59 1.28
C LYS A 48 -9.43 2.45 1.16
N LEU A 49 -9.15 1.46 0.31
CA LEU A 49 -10.01 0.29 0.15
C LEU A 49 -10.11 -0.53 1.44
N LYS A 50 -8.96 -0.77 2.10
CA LYS A 50 -8.90 -1.45 3.41
C LYS A 50 -9.74 -0.73 4.47
N TYR A 51 -9.55 0.58 4.59
CA TYR A 51 -10.31 1.39 5.54
C TYR A 51 -11.82 1.33 5.25
N ASN A 52 -12.22 1.54 3.99
CA ASN A 52 -13.63 1.52 3.61
C ASN A 52 -14.27 0.13 3.81
N SER A 53 -13.54 -0.94 3.49
CA SER A 53 -14.01 -2.32 3.71
C SER A 53 -14.18 -2.62 5.20
N ALA A 54 -13.20 -2.25 6.03
CA ALA A 54 -13.27 -2.45 7.47
C ALA A 54 -14.39 -1.61 8.10
N LYS A 55 -14.56 -0.36 7.65
CA LYS A 55 -15.66 0.52 8.08
C LYS A 55 -17.02 -0.08 7.76
N LYS A 56 -17.23 -0.55 6.52
CA LYS A 56 -18.49 -1.15 6.09
C LYS A 56 -18.80 -2.43 6.87
N ARG A 57 -17.78 -3.26 7.14
CA ARG A 57 -17.94 -4.45 7.98
C ARG A 57 -18.38 -4.07 9.40
N LEU A 58 -17.69 -3.11 10.02
CA LEU A 58 -18.02 -2.62 11.36
C LEU A 58 -19.45 -2.06 11.43
N GLU A 59 -19.85 -1.27 10.43
CA GLU A 59 -21.21 -0.73 10.32
C GLU A 59 -22.25 -1.85 10.18
N ASN A 60 -22.00 -2.86 9.34
CA ASN A 60 -22.90 -4.00 9.19
C ASN A 60 -23.01 -4.83 10.47
N ASP A 61 -21.89 -5.12 11.13
CA ASP A 61 -21.86 -5.90 12.37
C ASP A 61 -22.62 -5.15 13.49
N TYR A 62 -22.49 -3.83 13.56
CA TYR A 62 -23.26 -2.99 14.48
C TYR A 62 -24.75 -3.00 14.17
N LEU A 63 -25.13 -2.81 12.90
CA LEU A 63 -26.53 -2.81 12.49
C LEU A 63 -27.23 -4.15 12.78
N LEU A 64 -26.57 -5.27 12.50
CA LEU A 64 -27.09 -6.61 12.79
C LEU A 64 -27.29 -6.83 14.30
N LYS A 65 -26.31 -6.43 15.13
CA LYS A 65 -26.46 -6.49 16.59
C LYS A 65 -27.61 -5.62 17.05
N LYS A 66 -27.70 -4.38 16.54
CA LYS A 66 -28.75 -3.43 16.93
C LYS A 66 -30.14 -3.94 16.56
N GLU A 67 -30.32 -4.47 15.36
CA GLU A 67 -31.59 -5.05 14.91
C GLU A 67 -32.03 -6.21 15.80
N HIS A 68 -31.10 -7.10 16.18
CA HIS A 68 -31.39 -8.19 17.11
C HIS A 68 -31.90 -7.67 18.47
N TRP A 69 -31.20 -6.72 19.08
CA TRP A 69 -31.59 -6.21 20.40
C TRP A 69 -32.82 -5.29 20.36
N ASP A 70 -33.03 -4.56 19.27
CA ASP A 70 -34.28 -3.82 19.06
C ASP A 70 -35.48 -4.78 19.00
N ALA A 71 -35.33 -5.95 18.38
CA ALA A 71 -36.37 -6.99 18.39
C ALA A 71 -36.63 -7.55 19.80
N GLU A 72 -35.58 -7.82 20.58
CA GLU A 72 -35.70 -8.25 21.98
C GLU A 72 -36.41 -7.19 22.84
N ILE A 73 -36.10 -5.89 22.64
CA ILE A 73 -36.79 -4.79 23.34
C ILE A 73 -38.28 -4.77 23.00
N GLN A 74 -38.65 -5.01 21.75
CA GLN A 74 -40.06 -5.03 21.35
C GLN A 74 -40.81 -6.23 21.97
N GLU A 75 -40.19 -7.40 22.04
CA GLU A 75 -40.81 -8.55 22.70
C GLU A 75 -40.95 -8.32 24.22
N LEU A 76 -39.93 -7.74 24.87
CA LEU A 76 -40.02 -7.37 26.28
C LEU A 76 -41.16 -6.37 26.55
N LYS A 77 -41.32 -5.34 25.70
CA LYS A 77 -42.45 -4.39 25.80
C LYS A 77 -43.80 -5.07 25.67
N LYS A 78 -43.91 -6.08 24.81
CA LYS A 78 -45.12 -6.88 24.65
C LYS A 78 -45.40 -7.72 25.89
N GLN A 79 -44.38 -8.30 26.52
CA GLN A 79 -44.51 -9.01 27.79
C GLN A 79 -44.96 -8.08 28.92
N PHE A 80 -44.37 -6.89 29.06
CA PHE A 80 -44.84 -5.87 30.01
C PHE A 80 -46.31 -5.52 29.80
N LYS A 81 -46.74 -5.30 28.54
CA LYS A 81 -48.14 -5.03 28.23
C LYS A 81 -49.07 -6.19 28.61
N GLN A 82 -48.62 -7.43 28.47
CA GLN A 82 -49.39 -8.60 28.92
C GLN A 82 -49.50 -8.64 30.44
N LEU A 83 -48.42 -8.32 31.16
CA LEU A 83 -48.42 -8.23 32.62
C LEU A 83 -49.35 -7.11 33.10
N ASP A 84 -49.31 -5.92 32.49
CA ASP A 84 -50.20 -4.80 32.82
C ASP A 84 -51.68 -5.21 32.67
N ASN A 85 -52.02 -5.95 31.61
CA ASN A 85 -53.37 -6.46 31.42
C ASN A 85 -53.77 -7.46 32.53
N ARG A 86 -52.83 -8.31 32.98
CA ARG A 86 -53.05 -9.24 34.10
C ARG A 86 -53.25 -8.49 35.42
N ILE A 87 -52.46 -7.44 35.67
CA ILE A 87 -52.59 -6.55 36.83
C ILE A 87 -53.97 -5.92 36.84
N VAL A 88 -54.38 -5.26 35.76
CA VAL A 88 -55.70 -4.63 35.64
C VAL A 88 -56.84 -5.64 35.86
N ALA A 89 -56.71 -6.85 35.32
CA ALA A 89 -57.70 -7.90 35.54
C ALA A 89 -57.77 -8.37 37.01
N ALA A 90 -56.61 -8.51 37.68
CA ALA A 90 -56.55 -8.85 39.09
C ALA A 90 -57.13 -7.74 39.98
N GLU A 91 -56.80 -6.48 39.69
CA GLU A 91 -57.36 -5.31 40.38
C GLU A 91 -58.88 -5.19 40.20
N GLN A 92 -59.40 -5.46 39.00
CA GLN A 92 -60.83 -5.43 38.74
C GLN A 92 -61.56 -6.54 39.51
N LYS A 93 -60.96 -7.73 39.65
CA LYS A 93 -61.50 -8.80 40.50
C LYS A 93 -61.55 -8.39 41.98
N LEU A 94 -60.53 -7.70 42.49
CA LEU A 94 -60.54 -7.15 43.84
C LEU A 94 -61.61 -6.07 44.05
N LYS A 95 -61.76 -5.14 43.08
CA LYS A 95 -62.74 -4.05 43.15
C LYS A 95 -64.18 -4.54 43.16
N ASN A 96 -64.45 -5.68 42.53
CA ASN A 96 -65.78 -6.30 42.50
C ASN A 96 -66.16 -6.98 43.83
N GLY A 97 -65.29 -6.96 44.84
CA GLY A 97 -65.51 -7.50 46.18
C GLY A 97 -64.47 -8.56 46.54
N ILE A 98 -64.09 -8.61 47.83
CA ILE A 98 -63.25 -9.70 48.34
C ILE A 98 -64.09 -10.99 48.31
N PRO A 99 -63.61 -12.08 47.67
CA PRO A 99 -64.33 -13.34 47.65
C PRO A 99 -64.59 -13.83 49.08
N GLU A 100 -65.84 -14.20 49.38
CA GLU A 100 -66.21 -14.83 50.67
C GLU A 100 -65.67 -16.26 50.79
N ASP A 101 -65.32 -16.89 49.66
CA ASP A 101 -64.71 -18.22 49.59
C ASP A 101 -63.18 -18.13 49.71
N LEU A 102 -62.65 -18.76 50.76
CA LEU A 102 -61.22 -18.91 51.06
C LEU A 102 -60.43 -19.49 49.87
N ASN A 103 -60.97 -20.46 49.12
CA ASN A 103 -60.27 -21.04 47.97
C ASN A 103 -60.11 -20.05 46.82
N ILE A 104 -61.07 -19.13 46.65
CA ILE A 104 -61.00 -18.10 45.60
C ILE A 104 -60.01 -17.01 46.04
N MET A 105 -59.99 -16.69 47.33
CA MET A 105 -59.03 -15.77 47.92
C MET A 105 -57.58 -16.27 47.76
N GLU A 106 -57.30 -17.53 48.08
CA GLU A 106 -55.97 -18.14 47.90
C GLU A 106 -55.50 -18.10 46.45
N LYS A 107 -56.39 -18.40 45.48
CA LYS A 107 -56.06 -18.29 44.05
C LYS A 107 -55.73 -16.86 43.63
N LEU A 108 -56.40 -15.88 44.22
CA LEU A 108 -56.18 -14.47 43.89
C LEU A 108 -54.86 -13.96 44.48
N ILE A 109 -54.49 -14.41 45.69
CA ILE A 109 -53.18 -14.15 46.29
C ILE A 109 -52.06 -14.81 45.48
N ALA A 110 -52.21 -16.09 45.11
CA ALA A 110 -51.22 -16.79 44.29
C ALA A 110 -51.02 -16.12 42.92
N GLU A 111 -52.08 -15.61 42.28
CA GLU A 111 -51.96 -14.84 41.04
C GLU A 111 -51.21 -13.51 41.26
N GLN A 112 -51.44 -12.81 42.37
CA GLN A 112 -50.72 -11.58 42.69
C GLN A 112 -49.23 -11.84 42.97
N GLU A 113 -48.91 -12.89 43.72
CA GLU A 113 -47.52 -13.31 43.94
C GLU A 113 -46.83 -13.67 42.63
N SER A 114 -47.51 -14.40 41.73
CA SER A 114 -47.01 -14.69 40.39
C SER A 114 -46.80 -13.42 39.55
N ILE A 115 -47.72 -12.47 39.60
CA ILE A 115 -47.59 -11.18 38.89
C ILE A 115 -46.37 -10.41 39.39
N VAL A 116 -46.14 -10.37 40.71
CA VAL A 116 -44.99 -9.67 41.29
C VAL A 116 -43.68 -10.36 40.88
N GLU A 117 -43.63 -11.69 40.92
CA GLU A 117 -42.45 -12.44 40.48
C GLU A 117 -42.15 -12.21 38.98
N ASP A 118 -43.18 -12.23 38.13
CA ASP A 118 -43.03 -11.95 36.70
C ASP A 118 -42.59 -10.49 36.45
N GLN A 119 -43.08 -9.53 37.25
CA GLN A 119 -42.65 -8.13 37.17
C GLN A 119 -41.17 -7.96 37.51
N GLU A 120 -40.70 -8.62 38.57
CA GLU A 120 -39.30 -8.56 38.98
C GLU A 120 -38.39 -9.16 37.90
N LYS A 121 -38.77 -10.31 37.32
CA LYS A 121 -38.06 -10.92 36.20
C LYS A 121 -37.98 -10.00 34.98
N LEU A 122 -39.10 -9.37 34.60
CA LEU A 122 -39.14 -8.45 33.47
C LEU A 122 -38.29 -7.19 33.70
N ASN A 123 -38.29 -6.64 34.93
CA ASN A 123 -37.44 -5.49 35.28
C ASN A 123 -35.94 -5.83 35.25
N ILE A 124 -35.55 -7.02 35.71
CA ILE A 124 -34.17 -7.50 35.61
C ILE A 124 -33.78 -7.64 34.14
N ALA A 125 -34.63 -8.29 33.33
CA ALA A 125 -34.41 -8.45 31.90
C ALA A 125 -34.30 -7.10 31.17
N GLU A 126 -35.13 -6.11 31.52
CA GLU A 126 -35.04 -4.75 30.96
C GLU A 126 -33.70 -4.10 31.28
N THR A 127 -33.26 -4.20 32.53
CA THR A 127 -32.01 -3.59 32.99
C THR A 127 -30.81 -4.22 32.27
N GLU A 128 -30.79 -5.55 32.15
CA GLU A 128 -29.75 -6.28 31.41
C GLU A 128 -29.74 -5.92 29.93
N LEU A 129 -30.92 -5.85 29.31
CA LEU A 129 -31.08 -5.53 27.89
C LEU A 129 -30.60 -4.11 27.57
N ILE A 130 -30.95 -3.12 28.39
CA ILE A 130 -30.46 -1.74 28.25
C ILE A 130 -28.94 -1.69 28.42
N ALA A 131 -28.38 -2.44 29.37
CA ALA A 131 -26.93 -2.52 29.57
C ALA A 131 -26.22 -3.14 28.35
N HIS A 132 -26.80 -4.18 27.75
CA HIS A 132 -26.28 -4.81 26.53
C HIS A 132 -26.26 -3.84 25.34
N VAL A 133 -27.38 -3.13 25.08
CA VAL A 133 -27.44 -2.13 24.00
C VAL A 133 -26.40 -1.03 24.21
N ARG A 134 -26.29 -0.52 25.44
CA ARG A 134 -25.28 0.50 25.78
C ARG A 134 -23.86 -0.01 25.56
N ASN A 135 -23.58 -1.27 25.90
CA ASN A 135 -22.25 -1.85 25.68
C ASN A 135 -21.92 -1.93 24.18
N ILE A 136 -22.89 -2.27 23.34
CA ILE A 136 -22.71 -2.35 21.88
C ILE A 136 -22.41 -0.98 21.28
N ASP A 137 -23.13 0.07 21.70
CA ASP A 137 -22.85 1.44 21.26
C ASP A 137 -21.44 1.89 21.68
N ILE A 138 -21.01 1.54 22.89
CA ILE A 138 -19.66 1.85 23.39
C ILE A 138 -18.59 1.07 22.61
N GLU A 139 -18.79 -0.23 22.38
CA GLU A 139 -17.88 -1.08 21.60
C GLU A 139 -17.73 -0.55 20.18
N TYR A 140 -18.84 -0.25 19.52
CA TYR A 140 -18.85 0.34 18.17
C TYR A 140 -18.09 1.67 18.14
N GLY A 141 -18.34 2.58 19.10
CA GLY A 141 -17.62 3.85 19.21
C GLY A 141 -16.11 3.66 19.37
N LYS A 142 -15.69 2.73 20.23
CA LYS A 142 -14.27 2.39 20.44
C LYS A 142 -13.63 1.80 19.18
N GLU A 143 -14.31 0.89 18.50
CA GLU A 143 -13.79 0.27 17.28
C GLU A 143 -13.72 1.27 16.12
N GLN A 144 -14.69 2.17 16.02
CA GLN A 144 -14.69 3.25 15.03
C GLN A 144 -13.57 4.26 15.28
N GLU A 145 -13.30 4.61 16.54
CA GLU A 145 -12.17 5.47 16.90
C GLU A 145 -10.83 4.82 16.54
N LYS A 146 -10.63 3.54 16.88
CA LYS A 146 -9.44 2.77 16.48
C LYS A 146 -9.26 2.74 14.96
N LEU A 147 -10.35 2.54 14.22
CA LEU A 147 -10.32 2.55 12.76
C LEU A 147 -9.94 3.92 12.18
N ASN A 148 -10.42 5.00 12.79
CA ASN A 148 -10.08 6.36 12.39
C ASN A 148 -8.62 6.71 12.71
N GLN A 149 -8.07 6.22 13.83
CA GLN A 149 -6.64 6.38 14.15
C GLN A 149 -5.73 5.64 13.15
N LEU A 150 -6.19 4.53 12.57
CA LEU A 150 -5.50 3.84 11.48
C LEU A 150 -5.57 4.58 10.13
N ASN A 151 -6.54 5.49 9.96
CA ASN A 151 -6.73 6.32 8.76
C ASN A 151 -6.03 7.68 8.85
N THR A 152 -5.50 8.04 10.02
CA THR A 152 -4.41 9.02 10.06
C THR A 152 -3.30 8.44 9.19
N PRO A 153 -2.71 9.20 8.26
CA PRO A 153 -1.58 8.71 7.49
C PRO A 153 -0.44 8.48 8.48
N VAL A 154 -0.40 7.31 9.09
CA VAL A 154 0.83 6.69 9.53
C VAL A 154 1.61 6.65 8.24
N ASP A 155 2.62 7.51 8.15
CA ASP A 155 3.58 7.58 7.07
C ASP A 155 3.69 6.18 6.50
N SER A 156 3.06 5.98 5.34
CA SER A 156 3.13 4.71 4.63
C SER A 156 4.60 4.33 4.71
N ASN A 157 4.94 3.15 5.20
CA ASN A 157 6.35 2.72 5.35
C ASN A 157 7.15 2.79 4.03
N TYR A 158 6.54 3.24 2.93
CA TYR A 158 7.15 4.16 1.99
C TYR A 158 7.70 5.45 2.65
N ASN A 159 8.73 5.28 3.49
CA ASN A 159 9.72 6.33 3.80
C ASN A 159 10.52 6.69 2.52
N GLY A 160 9.81 7.05 1.46
CA GLY A 160 10.32 7.87 0.37
C GLY A 160 9.89 9.28 0.67
N SER A 161 10.51 9.90 1.68
CA SER A 161 10.51 11.34 1.88
C SER A 161 10.80 11.98 0.52
N ILE A 162 9.86 12.78 0.03
CA ILE A 162 9.93 13.47 -1.26
C ILE A 162 11.03 14.56 -1.26
N GLU A 163 11.68 14.79 -0.12
CA GLU A 163 12.67 15.86 0.07
C GLU A 163 14.13 15.39 0.13
N ASP A 164 14.40 14.08 0.20
CA ASP A 164 15.75 13.54 -0.02
C ASP A 164 15.81 12.86 -1.40
N GLU A 165 16.89 13.08 -2.14
CA GLU A 165 17.08 12.51 -3.48
C GLU A 165 16.65 11.05 -3.52
N SER A 166 15.69 10.71 -4.38
CA SER A 166 15.17 9.34 -4.42
C SER A 166 16.35 8.37 -4.63
N PRO A 167 16.35 7.18 -4.02
CA PRO A 167 17.47 6.24 -4.16
C PRO A 167 17.81 5.90 -5.63
N ILE A 168 16.84 6.08 -6.53
CA ILE A 168 17.00 6.02 -7.98
C ILE A 168 17.87 7.17 -8.51
N ASP A 169 17.63 8.41 -8.08
CA ASP A 169 18.39 9.59 -8.50
C ASP A 169 19.87 9.49 -8.03
N ILE A 170 20.09 9.01 -6.80
CA ILE A 170 21.45 8.77 -6.26
C ILE A 170 22.16 7.69 -7.08
N ALA A 171 21.46 6.60 -7.42
CA ALA A 171 22.02 5.52 -8.23
C ALA A 171 22.33 6.00 -9.66
N GLU A 172 21.46 6.81 -10.27
CA GLU A 172 21.67 7.38 -11.59
C GLU A 172 22.92 8.28 -11.60
N LYS A 173 23.06 9.19 -10.63
CA LYS A 173 24.24 10.07 -10.50
C LYS A 173 25.53 9.26 -10.30
N ARG A 174 25.50 8.25 -9.42
CA ARG A 174 26.64 7.36 -9.18
C ARG A 174 27.06 6.62 -10.43
N ILE A 175 26.10 6.15 -11.23
CA ILE A 175 26.40 5.44 -12.47
C ILE A 175 26.91 6.40 -13.54
N LYS A 176 26.31 7.59 -13.70
CA LYS A 176 26.84 8.64 -14.59
C LYS A 176 28.31 8.95 -14.28
N PHE A 177 28.66 9.09 -13.00
CA PHE A 177 30.05 9.30 -12.59
C PHE A 177 30.97 8.13 -12.95
N ARG A 178 30.53 6.88 -12.69
CA ARG A 178 31.29 5.68 -13.07
C ARG A 178 31.47 5.55 -14.58
N VAL A 179 30.46 5.91 -15.38
CA VAL A 179 30.55 5.93 -16.85
C VAL A 179 31.63 6.91 -17.28
N SER A 180 31.65 8.12 -16.72
CA SER A 180 32.68 9.11 -17.04
C SER A 180 34.09 8.55 -16.79
N ILE A 181 34.33 7.93 -15.64
CA ILE A 181 35.64 7.35 -15.32
C ILE A 181 35.98 6.14 -16.21
N ILE A 182 35.07 5.16 -16.30
CA ILE A 182 35.33 3.89 -17.00
C ILE A 182 35.46 4.13 -18.50
N SER A 183 34.76 5.12 -19.07
CA SER A 183 34.85 5.48 -20.48
C SER A 183 36.22 6.05 -20.89
N LEU A 184 36.97 6.65 -19.95
CA LEU A 184 38.32 7.15 -20.24
C LEU A 184 39.27 6.02 -20.65
N VAL A 185 39.08 4.82 -20.11
CA VAL A 185 39.93 3.66 -20.39
C VAL A 185 39.93 3.30 -21.88
N PRO A 186 38.79 2.94 -22.52
CA PRO A 186 38.76 2.67 -23.95
C PRO A 186 39.04 3.92 -24.81
N ILE A 187 38.64 5.12 -24.36
CA ILE A 187 38.95 6.38 -25.09
C ILE A 187 40.46 6.61 -25.19
N LEU A 188 41.25 6.21 -24.19
CA LEU A 188 42.71 6.32 -24.18
C LEU A 188 43.41 5.10 -24.79
N ILE A 189 42.89 3.89 -24.56
CA ILE A 189 43.49 2.64 -25.06
C ILE A 189 43.38 2.53 -26.58
N ILE A 190 42.25 2.93 -27.19
CA ILE A 190 42.06 2.83 -28.65
C ILE A 190 43.14 3.63 -29.41
N PRO A 191 43.38 4.92 -29.08
CA PRO A 191 44.47 5.69 -29.67
C PRO A 191 45.86 5.13 -29.38
N LEU A 192 46.11 4.60 -28.17
CA LEU A 192 47.38 3.95 -27.81
C LEU A 192 47.66 2.73 -28.69
N LEU A 193 46.66 1.86 -28.89
CA LEU A 193 46.79 0.70 -29.78
C LEU A 193 47.01 1.14 -31.22
N ALA A 194 46.29 2.16 -31.70
CA ALA A 194 46.48 2.71 -33.04
C ALA A 194 47.90 3.25 -33.25
N ASP A 195 48.48 3.91 -32.23
CA ASP A 195 49.86 4.40 -32.26
C ASP A 195 50.87 3.23 -32.35
N LEU A 196 50.67 2.17 -31.56
CA LEU A 196 51.51 0.97 -31.59
C LEU A 196 51.44 0.24 -32.95
N PHE A 197 50.25 0.12 -33.54
CA PHE A 197 50.09 -0.44 -34.88
C PHE A 197 50.76 0.44 -35.94
N GLY A 198 50.65 1.76 -35.83
CA GLY A 198 51.34 2.70 -36.72
C GLY A 198 52.87 2.54 -36.67
N LYS A 199 53.42 2.32 -35.46
CA LYS A 199 54.85 2.01 -35.26
C LYS A 199 55.24 0.66 -35.89
N ALA A 200 54.45 -0.38 -35.66
CA ALA A 200 54.74 -1.73 -36.14
C ALA A 200 54.71 -1.83 -37.68
N ILE A 201 53.87 -1.04 -38.35
CA ILE A 201 53.73 -1.03 -39.83
C ILE A 201 54.73 -0.06 -40.49
N GLY A 202 55.58 0.62 -39.69
CA GLY A 202 56.63 1.49 -40.21
C GLY A 202 56.13 2.87 -40.67
N LEU A 203 54.90 3.26 -40.32
CA LEU A 203 54.32 4.57 -40.64
C LEU A 203 54.93 5.71 -39.82
N GLN A 204 55.77 5.40 -38.83
CA GLN A 204 56.43 6.34 -37.94
C GLN A 204 57.96 6.24 -38.00
N GLN A 205 58.53 6.35 -39.20
CA GLN A 205 59.98 6.50 -39.35
C GLN A 205 60.38 7.98 -39.22
N THR A 206 60.90 8.35 -38.06
CA THR A 206 61.45 9.69 -37.82
C THR A 206 62.97 9.61 -37.80
N ASN A 207 63.63 9.99 -38.90
CA ASN A 207 65.09 9.95 -39.03
C ASN A 207 65.84 11.09 -38.29
N ASN A 208 65.15 11.95 -37.52
CA ASN A 208 65.75 13.08 -36.82
C ASN A 208 65.42 13.08 -35.32
N VAL A 209 66.47 13.01 -34.50
CA VAL A 209 66.43 12.84 -33.02
C VAL A 209 65.75 14.02 -32.30
N ASN A 210 65.77 15.22 -32.87
CA ASN A 210 65.28 16.43 -32.20
C ASN A 210 63.76 16.67 -32.30
N HIS A 211 63.03 15.93 -33.14
CA HIS A 211 61.57 16.08 -33.31
C HIS A 211 60.76 14.84 -32.89
N GLN A 212 61.41 13.80 -32.39
CA GLN A 212 60.84 12.48 -32.12
C GLN A 212 59.60 12.47 -31.21
N LEU A 213 59.51 13.38 -30.22
CA LEU A 213 58.38 13.42 -29.29
C LEU A 213 57.06 13.88 -29.93
N ILE A 214 57.10 14.82 -30.88
CA ILE A 214 55.87 15.37 -31.49
C ILE A 214 55.55 14.61 -32.79
N SER A 215 56.56 14.30 -33.61
CA SER A 215 56.35 13.54 -34.85
C SER A 215 56.09 12.05 -34.63
N GLY A 216 56.58 11.47 -33.53
CA GLY A 216 56.40 10.05 -33.17
C GLY A 216 55.05 9.70 -32.53
N HIS A 217 54.18 10.69 -32.28
CA HIS A 217 52.86 10.49 -31.68
C HIS A 217 51.73 11.19 -32.46
N TYR A 218 51.98 11.62 -33.69
CA TYR A 218 50.96 12.28 -34.52
C TYR A 218 49.74 11.38 -34.78
N PHE A 219 49.97 10.08 -35.01
CA PHE A 219 48.91 9.08 -35.15
C PHE A 219 48.10 8.90 -33.87
N PHE A 220 48.74 8.96 -32.70
CA PHE A 220 48.03 8.94 -31.42
C PHE A 220 47.04 10.12 -31.32
N PHE A 221 47.48 11.35 -31.60
CA PHE A 221 46.59 12.51 -31.52
C PHE A 221 45.45 12.47 -32.53
N ILE A 222 45.70 12.03 -33.76
CA ILE A 222 44.64 11.83 -34.77
C ILE A 222 43.64 10.78 -34.29
N ALA A 223 44.12 9.62 -33.83
CA ALA A 223 43.26 8.56 -33.35
C ALA A 223 42.46 8.98 -32.11
N LEU A 224 43.03 9.79 -31.21
CA LEU A 224 42.36 10.37 -30.06
C LEU A 224 41.21 11.29 -30.49
N ILE A 225 41.46 12.22 -31.42
CA ILE A 225 40.42 13.14 -31.93
C ILE A 225 39.31 12.36 -32.63
N LEU A 226 39.65 11.38 -33.47
CA LEU A 226 38.65 10.54 -34.15
C LEU A 226 37.84 9.69 -33.16
N THR A 227 38.49 9.16 -32.12
CA THR A 227 37.81 8.39 -31.07
C THR A 227 36.85 9.28 -30.28
N GLU A 228 37.26 10.49 -29.92
CA GLU A 228 36.40 11.43 -29.21
C GLU A 228 35.19 11.85 -30.06
N LEU A 229 35.40 12.19 -31.35
CA LEU A 229 34.32 12.65 -32.23
C LEU A 229 33.34 11.56 -32.65
N PHE A 230 33.81 10.33 -32.90
CA PHE A 230 32.97 9.30 -33.52
C PHE A 230 32.57 8.15 -32.58
N LEU A 231 33.37 7.87 -31.54
CA LEU A 231 33.22 6.67 -30.71
C LEU A 231 32.89 6.98 -29.24
N ALA A 232 33.32 8.12 -28.68
CA ALA A 232 33.18 8.39 -27.25
C ALA A 232 31.72 8.29 -26.76
N ASP A 233 30.77 8.85 -27.51
CA ASP A 233 29.35 8.77 -27.13
C ASP A 233 28.79 7.34 -27.20
N LYS A 234 29.20 6.54 -28.19
CA LYS A 234 28.82 5.12 -28.30
C LYS A 234 29.40 4.32 -27.14
N ILE A 235 30.66 4.57 -26.79
CA ILE A 235 31.35 3.96 -25.65
C ILE A 235 30.62 4.32 -24.35
N LYS A 236 30.39 5.62 -24.09
CA LYS A 236 29.69 6.11 -22.90
C LYS A 236 28.29 5.52 -22.79
N THR A 237 27.53 5.47 -23.88
CA THR A 237 26.17 4.90 -23.91
C THR A 237 26.17 3.40 -23.61
N ARG A 238 27.09 2.63 -24.20
CA ARG A 238 27.21 1.18 -23.93
C ARG A 238 27.61 0.88 -22.50
N ILE A 239 28.62 1.59 -21.97
CA ILE A 239 29.07 1.45 -20.58
C ILE A 239 27.95 1.87 -19.62
N SER A 240 27.26 2.97 -19.92
CA SER A 240 26.11 3.43 -19.14
C SER A 240 25.04 2.37 -19.07
N ARG A 241 24.63 1.82 -20.20
CA ARG A 241 23.65 0.74 -20.24
C ARG A 241 24.10 -0.47 -19.41
N LEU A 242 25.33 -0.95 -19.62
CA LEU A 242 25.86 -2.12 -18.91
C LEU A 242 25.85 -1.93 -17.39
N LEU A 243 26.27 -0.77 -16.91
CA LEU A 243 26.30 -0.46 -15.48
C LEU A 243 24.89 -0.23 -14.89
N SER A 244 23.98 0.34 -15.67
CA SER A 244 22.61 0.65 -15.26
C SER A 244 21.70 -0.57 -15.18
N VAL A 245 21.81 -1.52 -16.11
CA VAL A 245 20.90 -2.67 -16.21
C VAL A 245 20.83 -3.47 -14.91
N ARG A 246 21.97 -3.72 -14.25
CA ARG A 246 21.98 -4.50 -13.00
C ARG A 246 21.20 -3.83 -11.87
N TYR A 247 21.35 -2.50 -11.72
CA TYR A 247 20.60 -1.75 -10.71
C TYR A 247 19.11 -1.73 -11.07
N LEU A 248 18.79 -1.38 -12.32
CA LEU A 248 17.41 -1.29 -12.80
C LEU A 248 16.66 -2.62 -12.66
N GLN A 249 17.31 -3.75 -12.96
CA GLN A 249 16.73 -5.10 -12.78
C GLN A 249 16.44 -5.42 -11.31
N ALA A 250 17.36 -5.08 -10.41
CA ALA A 250 17.17 -5.31 -8.98
C ALA A 250 15.99 -4.48 -8.44
N SER A 251 15.97 -3.18 -8.75
CA SER A 251 14.88 -2.28 -8.35
C SER A 251 13.54 -2.63 -9.00
N PHE A 252 13.54 -3.13 -10.24
CA PHE A 252 12.33 -3.64 -10.88
C PHE A 252 11.81 -4.90 -10.21
N THR A 253 12.70 -5.83 -9.84
CA THR A 253 12.32 -7.06 -9.15
C THR A 253 11.66 -6.76 -7.81
N GLU A 254 12.23 -5.81 -7.06
CA GLU A 254 11.64 -5.30 -5.81
C GLU A 254 10.24 -4.72 -6.06
N LEU A 255 10.10 -3.83 -7.06
CA LEU A 255 8.81 -3.25 -7.43
C LEU A 255 7.78 -4.32 -7.81
N GLN A 256 8.18 -5.33 -8.58
CA GLN A 256 7.32 -6.43 -8.99
C GLN A 256 6.87 -7.29 -7.80
N GLN A 257 7.76 -7.54 -6.83
CA GLN A 257 7.41 -8.25 -5.59
C GLN A 257 6.38 -7.47 -4.77
N LEU A 258 6.59 -6.16 -4.61
CA LEU A 258 5.64 -5.28 -3.91
C LEU A 258 4.29 -5.23 -4.62
N PHE A 259 4.28 -5.09 -5.95
CA PHE A 259 3.06 -5.12 -6.75
C PHE A 259 2.30 -6.45 -6.60
N ASN A 260 3.00 -7.58 -6.67
CA ASN A 260 2.40 -8.90 -6.47
C ASN A 260 1.83 -9.07 -5.05
N LYS A 261 2.48 -8.50 -4.04
CA LYS A 261 1.96 -8.49 -2.67
C LYS A 261 0.67 -7.68 -2.58
N ASN A 262 0.63 -6.48 -3.15
CA ASN A 262 -0.58 -5.65 -3.17
C ASN A 262 -1.74 -6.34 -3.90
N ASN A 263 -1.47 -7.02 -5.03
CA ASN A 263 -2.51 -7.78 -5.74
C ASN A 263 -3.03 -8.98 -4.92
N LYS A 264 -2.15 -9.69 -4.21
CA LYS A 264 -2.58 -10.76 -3.30
C LYS A 264 -3.47 -10.23 -2.18
N GLU A 265 -3.10 -9.10 -1.58
CA GLU A 265 -3.91 -8.45 -0.56
C GLU A 265 -5.26 -7.99 -1.15
N LEU A 266 -5.27 -7.39 -2.34
CA LEU A 266 -6.50 -6.95 -3.01
C LEU A 266 -7.45 -8.12 -3.32
N ASN A 267 -6.91 -9.26 -3.73
CA ASN A 267 -7.70 -10.48 -3.94
C ASN A 267 -8.26 -11.07 -2.64
N SER A 268 -7.71 -10.74 -1.47
CA SER A 268 -8.28 -11.18 -0.19
C SER A 268 -9.53 -10.40 0.25
N PHE A 269 -9.82 -9.27 -0.42
CA PHE A 269 -11.02 -8.46 -0.17
C PHE A 269 -12.19 -8.78 -1.12
N LYS A 270 -11.97 -9.65 -2.12
CA LYS A 270 -13.02 -10.14 -3.03
C LYS A 270 -13.64 -11.41 -2.47
#